data_AF-A0A6L3XX90-F1
#
_entry.id   AF-A0A6L3XX90-F1
#
_cell.length_a   1.000
_cell.length_b   1.000
_cell.length_c   1.000
_cell.angle_alpha   90.00
_cell.angle_beta   90.00
_cell.angle_gamma   90.00
#
_symmetry.space_group_name_H-M   'P 1'
#
loop_
_entity.id
_entity.type
_entity.pdbx_description
1 polymer ?
#
loop_
_entity_poly.entity_id
_entity_poly.type
_entity_poly.pdbx_seq_one_letter_code
_entity_poly.pdbx_strand_id
1 'polypeptide(L)'
;NAVSAIGVGAVSPGDAFISLGTSGVLFVVTDAYRPAPQSAVHAFCHVLPNLWHQMSVMLSAASCLQWFCRLVGVTELALLEEIAQLSDAEKASAPMFLPYLSGERTPHNDPCARGMFWGLTHSSQRALMGYAVLEGVSFGIADGLRVLQESGTQIEQCSLVGGGARSPFWAQLLADILAMPVVTHKGGETGGALGAARLACLAAGKPLASVCEKPEVYKTWRSDPARHRALMTRYQQFNALYQNDLNYRNP
;
A
#
# COMPACT_ATOMS: atom_id res chain seq x y z
N ASN A 1 8.44 -12.39 2.94
CA ASN A 1 7.33 -11.68 3.61
C ASN A 1 7.22 -12.05 5.09
N ALA A 2 6.96 -13.29 5.48
CA ALA A 2 6.89 -13.67 6.90
C ALA A 2 8.20 -13.40 7.69
N VAL A 3 9.38 -13.58 7.07
CA VAL A 3 10.66 -13.16 7.66
C VAL A 3 10.71 -11.65 7.90
N SER A 4 10.28 -10.84 6.91
CA SER A 4 10.21 -9.39 7.06
C SER A 4 9.22 -8.95 8.14
N ALA A 5 8.13 -9.69 8.35
CA ALA A 5 7.17 -9.45 9.43
C ALA A 5 7.83 -9.54 10.80
N ILE A 6 8.66 -10.57 11.03
CA ILE A 6 9.53 -10.66 12.22
C ILE A 6 10.48 -9.47 12.33
N GLY A 7 11.06 -9.05 11.21
CA GLY A 7 11.96 -7.89 11.13
C GLY A 7 11.33 -6.60 11.65
N VAL A 8 10.03 -6.40 11.40
CA VAL A 8 9.28 -5.22 11.88
C VAL A 8 8.54 -5.45 13.20
N GLY A 9 8.70 -6.63 13.81
CA GLY A 9 8.05 -6.97 15.08
C GLY A 9 6.55 -7.26 14.93
N ALA A 10 6.08 -7.64 13.73
CA ALA A 10 4.72 -8.13 13.50
C ALA A 10 4.64 -9.59 13.93
N VAL A 11 4.17 -9.81 15.15
CA VAL A 11 4.17 -11.12 15.84
C VAL A 11 2.86 -11.43 16.54
N SER A 12 1.90 -10.51 16.52
CA SER A 12 0.58 -10.65 17.14
C SER A 12 -0.52 -10.52 16.08
N PRO A 13 -1.65 -11.24 16.21
CA PRO A 13 -2.81 -11.04 15.34
C PRO A 13 -3.20 -9.56 15.24
N GLY A 14 -3.50 -9.09 14.03
CA GLY A 14 -3.79 -7.69 13.75
C GLY A 14 -2.56 -6.81 13.49
N ASP A 15 -1.33 -7.30 13.77
CA ASP A 15 -0.12 -6.61 13.33
C ASP A 15 -0.07 -6.57 11.81
N ALA A 16 -0.05 -5.37 11.25
CA ALA A 16 -0.10 -5.15 9.82
C ALA A 16 0.92 -4.11 9.35
N PHE A 17 1.37 -4.27 8.11
CA PHE A 17 2.20 -3.29 7.45
C PHE A 17 1.92 -3.18 5.96
N ILE A 18 2.10 -1.98 5.44
CA ILE A 18 2.11 -1.67 4.01
C ILE A 18 3.57 -1.53 3.60
N SER A 19 4.01 -2.36 2.66
CA SER A 19 5.30 -2.23 2.00
C SER A 19 5.11 -1.56 0.64
N LEU A 20 5.59 -0.33 0.51
CA LEU A 20 5.64 0.41 -0.76
C LEU A 20 7.03 0.27 -1.39
N GLY A 21 7.28 -0.90 -1.99
CA GLY A 21 8.43 -1.17 -2.84
C GLY A 21 8.06 -1.06 -4.33
N THR A 22 8.85 -1.69 -5.21
CA THR A 22 8.51 -1.84 -6.63
C THR A 22 7.07 -2.33 -6.81
N SER A 23 6.71 -3.39 -6.08
CA SER A 23 5.33 -3.84 -5.85
C SER A 23 4.81 -3.34 -4.50
N GLY A 24 3.49 -3.34 -4.33
CA GLY A 24 2.81 -3.03 -3.08
C GLY A 24 2.41 -4.31 -2.35
N VAL A 25 2.57 -4.35 -1.03
CA VAL A 25 2.05 -5.45 -0.19
C VAL A 25 1.37 -4.86 1.04
N LEU A 26 0.13 -5.25 1.29
CA LEU A 26 -0.50 -5.11 2.60
C LEU A 26 -0.49 -6.47 3.27
N PHE A 27 0.31 -6.60 4.33
CA PHE A 27 0.48 -7.81 5.12
C PHE A 27 -0.24 -7.68 6.45
N VAL A 28 -0.88 -8.75 6.92
CA VAL A 28 -1.49 -8.81 8.25
C VAL A 28 -1.30 -10.18 8.88
N VAL A 29 -0.90 -10.21 10.15
CA VAL A 29 -0.82 -11.44 10.96
C VAL A 29 -2.22 -11.84 11.41
N THR A 30 -2.55 -13.13 11.33
CA THR A 30 -3.84 -13.68 11.75
C THR A 30 -3.65 -14.83 12.75
N ASP A 31 -4.64 -14.98 13.62
CA ASP A 31 -4.74 -16.05 14.63
C ASP A 31 -5.25 -17.39 14.06
N ALA A 32 -5.79 -17.35 12.85
CA ALA A 32 -6.34 -18.49 12.14
C ALA A 32 -6.02 -18.42 10.65
N TYR A 33 -6.12 -19.55 9.98
CA TYR A 33 -6.05 -19.63 8.53
C TYR A 33 -7.32 -19.03 7.90
N ARG A 34 -7.16 -17.90 7.20
CA ARG A 34 -8.27 -17.15 6.56
C ARG A 34 -7.99 -16.99 5.06
N PRO A 35 -8.27 -17.99 4.20
CA PRO A 35 -8.04 -17.87 2.76
C PRO A 35 -9.14 -17.07 2.07
N ALA A 36 -8.78 -16.27 1.06
CA ALA A 36 -9.72 -15.63 0.13
C ALA A 36 -9.20 -15.63 -1.32
N PRO A 37 -8.96 -16.82 -1.92
CA PRO A 37 -8.38 -16.94 -3.27
C PRO A 37 -9.26 -16.33 -4.36
N GLN A 38 -10.59 -16.29 -4.16
CA GLN A 38 -11.54 -15.64 -5.07
C GLN A 38 -11.28 -14.14 -5.25
N SER A 39 -10.64 -13.51 -4.26
CA SER A 39 -10.23 -12.09 -4.29
C SER A 39 -8.71 -11.96 -4.45
N ALA A 40 -8.03 -13.02 -4.88
CA ALA A 40 -6.58 -13.10 -5.04
C ALA A 40 -5.78 -12.73 -3.77
N VAL A 41 -6.37 -12.90 -2.58
CA VAL A 41 -5.65 -12.75 -1.31
C VAL A 41 -4.83 -14.00 -1.04
N HIS A 42 -3.56 -13.81 -0.73
CA HIS A 42 -2.69 -14.90 -0.28
C HIS A 42 -2.88 -15.14 1.21
N ALA A 43 -2.97 -16.40 1.63
CA ALA A 43 -2.98 -16.79 3.04
C ALA A 43 -1.98 -17.93 3.26
N PHE A 44 -1.00 -17.73 4.15
CA PHE A 44 0.07 -18.69 4.44
C PHE A 44 0.32 -18.80 5.95
N CYS A 45 1.05 -19.83 6.37
CA CYS A 45 1.51 -19.94 7.74
C CYS A 45 2.52 -18.83 8.07
N HIS A 46 2.46 -18.32 9.30
CA HIS A 46 3.51 -17.46 9.84
C HIS A 46 4.74 -18.30 10.20
N VAL A 47 5.87 -17.64 10.42
CA VAL A 47 7.09 -18.29 10.94
C VAL A 47 7.01 -18.63 12.43
N LEU A 48 5.97 -18.16 13.11
CA LEU A 48 5.71 -18.45 14.51
C LEU A 48 4.62 -19.51 14.63
N PRO A 49 4.68 -20.40 15.63
CA PRO A 49 3.66 -21.41 15.84
C PRO A 49 2.27 -20.79 16.04
N ASN A 50 1.24 -21.49 15.57
CA ASN A 50 -0.17 -21.12 15.73
C ASN A 50 -0.54 -19.73 15.19
N LEU A 51 0.23 -19.22 14.23
CA LEU A 51 -0.04 -17.96 13.55
C LEU A 51 -0.02 -18.17 12.04
N TRP A 52 -0.82 -17.34 11.36
CA TRP A 52 -0.89 -17.25 9.91
C TRP A 52 -0.69 -15.80 9.50
N HIS A 53 -0.67 -15.56 8.19
CA HIS A 53 -0.75 -14.22 7.67
C HIS A 53 -1.52 -14.19 6.36
N GLN A 54 -2.13 -13.05 6.08
CA GLN A 54 -2.67 -12.74 4.77
C GLN A 54 -1.87 -11.65 4.08
N MET A 55 -1.97 -11.60 2.75
CA MET A 55 -1.38 -10.55 1.94
C MET A 55 -2.29 -10.16 0.79
N SER A 56 -2.54 -8.87 0.66
CA SER A 56 -2.89 -8.26 -0.62
C SER A 56 -1.60 -7.88 -1.35
N VAL A 57 -1.55 -8.14 -2.66
CA VAL A 57 -0.39 -7.87 -3.51
C VAL A 57 -0.83 -7.00 -4.68
N MET A 58 -0.18 -5.85 -4.81
CA MET A 58 -0.32 -4.93 -5.92
C MET A 58 0.93 -5.01 -6.80
N LEU A 59 0.78 -5.32 -8.09
CA LEU A 59 1.92 -5.65 -8.95
C LEU A 59 2.81 -4.44 -9.26
N SER A 60 2.26 -3.23 -9.22
CA SER A 60 3.00 -1.99 -9.48
C SER A 60 2.61 -0.91 -8.46
N ALA A 61 3.53 -0.57 -7.55
CA ALA A 61 3.33 0.45 -6.51
C ALA A 61 4.31 1.62 -6.66
N ALA A 62 5.45 1.61 -5.98
CA ALA A 62 6.46 2.65 -6.17
C ALA A 62 7.06 2.61 -7.59
N SER A 63 6.96 1.47 -8.28
CA SER A 63 7.33 1.37 -9.70
C SER A 63 6.47 2.27 -10.61
N CYS A 64 5.22 2.58 -10.24
CA CYS A 64 4.37 3.52 -10.98
C CYS A 64 4.94 4.94 -10.90
N LEU A 65 5.36 5.38 -9.72
CA LEU A 65 6.00 6.68 -9.54
C LEU A 65 7.32 6.75 -10.34
N GLN A 66 8.15 5.71 -10.24
CA GLN A 66 9.40 5.60 -11.01
C GLN A 66 9.17 5.63 -12.51
N TRP A 67 8.16 4.91 -13.00
CA TRP A 67 7.77 4.91 -14.40
C TRP A 67 7.35 6.30 -14.87
N PHE A 68 6.51 6.98 -14.09
CA PHE A 68 6.05 8.33 -14.41
C PHE A 68 7.19 9.35 -14.39
N CYS A 69 8.06 9.30 -13.37
CA CYS A 69 9.26 10.14 -13.27
C CYS A 69 10.18 9.99 -14.50
N ARG A 70 10.40 8.76 -14.99
CA ARG A 70 11.14 8.51 -16.23
C ARG A 70 10.44 9.10 -17.46
N LEU A 71 9.12 8.96 -17.54
CA LEU A 71 8.33 9.45 -18.66
C LEU A 71 8.40 10.99 -18.80
N VAL A 72 8.37 11.70 -17.68
CA VAL A 72 8.38 13.19 -17.65
C VAL A 72 9.76 13.80 -17.37
N GLY A 73 10.82 12.98 -17.26
CA GLY A 73 12.19 13.44 -17.11
C GLY A 73 12.48 14.17 -15.79
N VAL A 74 12.00 13.66 -14.66
CA VAL A 74 12.19 14.26 -13.33
C VAL A 74 12.60 13.22 -12.29
N THR A 75 13.25 13.64 -11.20
CA THR A 75 13.52 12.76 -10.06
C THR A 75 12.27 12.59 -9.18
N GLU A 76 12.19 11.50 -8.42
CA GLU A 76 11.08 11.30 -7.46
C GLU A 76 11.02 12.45 -6.44
N LEU A 77 12.18 12.90 -5.94
CA LEU A 77 12.27 13.99 -4.96
C LEU A 77 11.65 15.29 -5.51
N ALA A 78 12.09 15.73 -6.69
CA ALA A 78 11.59 16.97 -7.29
C ALA A 78 10.09 16.89 -7.61
N LEU A 79 9.60 15.74 -8.09
CA LEU A 79 8.18 15.56 -8.32
C LEU A 79 7.36 15.61 -7.02
N LEU A 80 7.85 14.99 -5.94
CA LEU A 80 7.21 15.03 -4.63
C LEU A 80 7.18 16.46 -4.04
N GLU A 81 8.24 17.24 -4.24
CA GLU A 81 8.28 18.66 -3.87
C GLU A 81 7.24 19.48 -4.64
N GLU A 82 7.08 19.23 -5.95
CA GLU A 82 6.04 19.88 -6.76
C GLU A 82 4.62 19.49 -6.33
N ILE A 83 4.38 18.20 -6.05
CA ILE A 83 3.09 17.71 -5.54
C ILE A 83 2.74 18.39 -4.21
N ALA A 84 3.73 18.63 -3.35
CA ALA A 84 3.53 19.29 -2.07
C ALA A 84 3.07 20.76 -2.20
N GLN A 85 3.32 21.41 -3.34
CA GLN A 85 2.86 22.78 -3.61
C GLN A 85 1.41 22.85 -4.14
N LEU A 86 0.82 21.71 -4.54
CA LEU A 86 -0.56 21.68 -5.01
C LEU A 86 -1.52 21.99 -3.86
N SER A 87 -2.49 22.86 -4.13
CA SER A 87 -3.63 23.10 -3.24
C SER A 87 -4.56 21.88 -3.17
N ASP A 88 -5.39 21.82 -2.14
CA ASP A 88 -6.37 20.75 -1.99
C ASP A 88 -7.44 20.77 -3.10
N ALA A 89 -7.76 21.95 -3.64
CA ALA A 89 -8.68 22.09 -4.77
C ALA A 89 -8.07 21.52 -6.08
N GLU A 90 -6.78 21.76 -6.31
CA GLU A 90 -6.04 21.17 -7.43
C GLU A 90 -6.00 19.63 -7.31
N LYS A 91 -5.70 19.11 -6.12
CA LYS A 91 -5.69 17.65 -5.87
C LYS A 91 -7.08 17.03 -6.08
N ALA A 92 -8.14 17.69 -5.58
CA ALA A 92 -9.52 17.22 -5.75
C ALA A 92 -9.97 17.15 -7.22
N SER A 93 -9.35 17.95 -8.10
CA SER A 93 -9.62 17.99 -9.54
C SER A 93 -8.55 17.29 -10.38
N ALA A 94 -7.58 16.61 -9.75
CA ALA A 94 -6.54 15.88 -10.46
C ALA A 94 -7.12 14.77 -11.35
N PRO A 95 -6.45 14.44 -12.47
CA PRO A 95 -6.81 13.28 -13.28
C PRO A 95 -6.75 11.99 -12.45
N MET A 96 -7.35 10.92 -12.95
CA MET A 96 -7.33 9.61 -12.30
C MET A 96 -6.24 8.74 -12.91
N PHE A 97 -5.63 7.87 -12.10
CA PHE A 97 -4.65 6.89 -12.56
C PHE A 97 -5.02 5.47 -12.07
N LEU A 98 -5.11 4.51 -12.99
CA LEU A 98 -5.13 3.08 -12.65
C LEU A 98 -3.68 2.54 -12.67
N PRO A 99 -3.19 1.95 -11.56
CA PRO A 99 -1.79 1.55 -11.42
C PRO A 99 -1.45 0.18 -12.05
N TYR A 100 -2.26 -0.34 -12.98
CA TYR A 100 -2.16 -1.72 -13.48
C TYR A 100 -1.15 -1.84 -14.64
N LEU A 101 0.06 -1.29 -14.47
CA LEU A 101 1.11 -1.30 -15.51
C LEU A 101 1.64 -2.70 -15.85
N SER A 102 1.35 -3.70 -15.01
CA SER A 102 1.81 -5.09 -15.15
C SER A 102 0.67 -6.10 -15.03
N GLY A 103 -0.56 -5.71 -15.40
CA GLY A 103 -1.76 -6.38 -14.90
C GLY A 103 -2.00 -6.06 -13.42
N GLU A 104 -2.94 -6.78 -12.80
CA GLU A 104 -3.14 -6.69 -11.36
C GLU A 104 -3.46 -8.04 -10.72
N ARG A 105 -3.02 -8.22 -9.47
CA ARG A 105 -3.29 -9.42 -8.68
C ARG A 105 -4.44 -9.23 -7.71
N THR A 106 -4.24 -8.54 -6.60
CA THR A 106 -5.32 -8.31 -5.63
C THR A 106 -6.02 -7.00 -5.99
N PRO A 107 -7.37 -6.97 -6.15
CA PRO A 107 -8.34 -8.04 -5.93
C PRO A 107 -8.78 -8.78 -7.21
N HIS A 108 -8.30 -8.35 -8.38
CA HIS A 108 -8.88 -8.69 -9.68
C HIS A 108 -8.43 -10.02 -10.28
N ASN A 109 -7.21 -10.44 -9.97
CA ASN A 109 -6.47 -11.53 -10.62
C ASN A 109 -6.48 -11.43 -12.15
N ASP A 110 -6.22 -10.23 -12.67
CA ASP A 110 -6.37 -9.87 -14.07
C ASP A 110 -5.01 -9.57 -14.70
N PRO A 111 -4.42 -10.54 -15.44
CA PRO A 111 -3.14 -10.33 -16.11
C PRO A 111 -3.23 -9.37 -17.31
N CYS A 112 -4.45 -9.03 -17.74
CA CYS A 112 -4.70 -8.18 -18.91
C CYS A 112 -5.08 -6.74 -18.53
N ALA A 113 -5.24 -6.43 -17.24
CA ALA A 113 -5.44 -5.07 -16.76
C ALA A 113 -4.30 -4.15 -17.20
N ARG A 114 -4.61 -2.88 -17.49
CA ARG A 114 -3.64 -1.91 -18.02
C ARG A 114 -3.64 -0.63 -17.21
N GLY A 115 -2.48 0.02 -17.16
CA GLY A 115 -2.37 1.36 -16.62
C GLY A 115 -3.15 2.37 -17.47
N MET A 116 -3.82 3.32 -16.83
CA MET A 116 -4.65 4.32 -17.50
C MET A 116 -4.55 5.65 -16.78
N PHE A 117 -4.35 6.73 -17.54
CA PHE A 117 -4.70 8.08 -17.09
C PHE A 117 -6.07 8.45 -17.68
N TRP A 118 -6.96 8.98 -16.86
CA TRP A 118 -8.28 9.43 -17.28
C TRP A 118 -8.57 10.85 -16.81
N GLY A 119 -9.28 11.63 -17.62
CA GLY A 119 -9.67 13.01 -17.30
C GLY A 119 -8.57 14.05 -17.52
N LEU A 120 -7.58 13.79 -18.39
CA LEU A 120 -6.57 14.77 -18.76
C LEU A 120 -7.18 15.94 -19.55
N THR A 121 -6.72 17.15 -19.26
CA THR A 121 -7.07 18.38 -19.99
C THR A 121 -5.81 19.21 -20.26
N HIS A 122 -5.94 20.35 -20.95
CA HIS A 122 -4.81 21.27 -21.14
C HIS A 122 -4.24 21.85 -19.84
N SER A 123 -4.96 21.80 -18.71
CA SER A 123 -4.46 22.23 -17.41
C SER A 123 -3.71 21.14 -16.65
N SER A 124 -3.68 19.91 -17.16
CA SER A 124 -2.99 18.79 -16.51
C SER A 124 -1.47 19.00 -16.57
N GLN A 125 -0.90 19.44 -15.44
CA GLN A 125 0.54 19.56 -15.25
C GLN A 125 1.16 18.30 -14.63
N ARG A 126 2.48 18.12 -14.77
CA ARG A 126 3.18 16.92 -14.29
C ARG A 126 2.99 16.66 -12.79
N ALA A 127 2.87 17.71 -11.98
CA ALA A 127 2.60 17.59 -10.55
C ALA A 127 1.22 16.96 -10.28
N LEU A 128 0.18 17.41 -10.99
CA LEU A 128 -1.18 16.84 -10.88
C LEU A 128 -1.22 15.38 -11.31
N MET A 129 -0.53 15.04 -12.40
CA MET A 129 -0.41 13.67 -12.86
C MET A 129 0.40 12.81 -11.89
N GLY A 130 1.46 13.36 -11.30
CA GLY A 130 2.24 12.69 -10.26
C GLY A 130 1.42 12.42 -9.00
N TYR A 131 0.60 13.39 -8.58
CA TYR A 131 -0.37 13.19 -7.49
C TYR A 131 -1.36 12.08 -7.83
N ALA A 132 -1.92 12.07 -9.04
CA ALA A 132 -2.82 11.01 -9.51
C ALA A 132 -2.18 9.62 -9.42
N VAL A 133 -0.88 9.50 -9.70
CA VAL A 133 -0.14 8.23 -9.53
C VAL A 133 -0.11 7.78 -8.07
N LEU A 134 0.22 8.68 -7.13
CA LEU A 134 0.24 8.37 -5.71
C LEU A 134 -1.16 7.99 -5.19
N GLU A 135 -2.16 8.73 -5.63
CA GLU A 135 -3.57 8.51 -5.29
C GLU A 135 -4.07 7.16 -5.82
N GLY A 136 -3.85 6.86 -7.10
CA GLY A 136 -4.25 5.60 -7.73
C GLY A 136 -3.60 4.37 -7.09
N VAL A 137 -2.31 4.44 -6.76
CA VAL A 137 -1.62 3.39 -5.98
C VAL A 137 -2.26 3.23 -4.60
N SER A 138 -2.59 4.34 -3.93
CA SER A 138 -3.21 4.29 -2.60
C SER A 138 -4.63 3.71 -2.65
N PHE A 139 -5.40 3.96 -3.72
CA PHE A 139 -6.67 3.30 -3.97
C PHE A 139 -6.54 1.80 -4.22
N GLY A 140 -5.51 1.36 -4.95
CA GLY A 140 -5.22 -0.08 -5.09
C GLY A 140 -4.88 -0.75 -3.74
N ILE A 141 -4.19 -0.04 -2.84
CA ILE A 141 -3.98 -0.52 -1.46
C ILE A 141 -5.31 -0.57 -0.69
N ALA A 142 -6.22 0.38 -0.91
CA ALA A 142 -7.56 0.38 -0.31
C ALA A 142 -8.41 -0.81 -0.79
N ASP A 143 -8.33 -1.17 -2.06
CA ASP A 143 -8.91 -2.41 -2.58
C ASP A 143 -8.37 -3.64 -1.84
N GLY A 144 -7.05 -3.68 -1.62
CA GLY A 144 -6.40 -4.71 -0.84
C GLY A 144 -6.90 -4.81 0.59
N LEU A 145 -7.04 -3.66 1.28
CA LEU A 145 -7.57 -3.60 2.64
C LEU A 145 -9.01 -4.10 2.68
N ARG A 146 -9.85 -3.66 1.74
CA ARG A 146 -11.26 -4.05 1.65
C ARG A 146 -11.41 -5.56 1.55
N VAL A 147 -10.70 -6.23 0.63
CA VAL A 147 -10.84 -7.69 0.48
C VAL A 147 -10.26 -8.49 1.65
N LEU A 148 -9.25 -7.94 2.35
CA LEU A 148 -8.76 -8.52 3.61
C LEU A 148 -9.84 -8.42 4.71
N GLN A 149 -10.51 -7.29 4.84
CA GLN A 149 -11.60 -7.10 5.79
C GLN A 149 -12.82 -7.98 5.46
N GLU A 150 -13.20 -8.08 4.19
CA GLU A 150 -14.27 -8.98 3.71
C GLU A 150 -13.94 -10.46 4.02
N SER A 151 -12.66 -10.83 4.08
CA SER A 151 -12.22 -12.17 4.50
C SER A 151 -12.20 -12.38 6.02
N GLY A 152 -12.73 -11.42 6.78
CA GLY A 152 -12.89 -11.48 8.23
C GLY A 152 -11.70 -10.97 9.04
N THR A 153 -10.71 -10.34 8.41
CA THR A 153 -9.51 -9.85 9.11
C THR A 153 -9.68 -8.41 9.57
N GLN A 154 -9.39 -8.17 10.85
CA GLN A 154 -9.44 -6.85 11.44
C GLN A 154 -8.04 -6.22 11.45
N ILE A 155 -7.97 -4.97 11.01
CA ILE A 155 -6.75 -4.17 10.97
C ILE A 155 -7.10 -2.80 11.55
N GLU A 156 -6.43 -2.43 12.64
CA GLU A 156 -6.69 -1.17 13.35
C GLU A 156 -5.63 -0.10 13.07
N GLN A 157 -4.45 -0.52 12.62
CA GLN A 157 -3.35 0.34 12.21
C GLN A 157 -2.41 -0.43 11.29
N CYS A 158 -1.65 0.29 10.46
CA CYS A 158 -0.60 -0.30 9.64
C CYS A 158 0.71 0.47 9.81
N SER A 159 1.82 -0.26 9.96
CA SER A 159 3.14 0.32 9.74
C SER A 159 3.37 0.57 8.25
N LEU A 160 4.01 1.67 7.87
CA LEU A 160 4.42 1.94 6.49
C LEU A 160 5.93 1.75 6.36
N VAL A 161 6.34 0.87 5.44
CA VAL A 161 7.74 0.51 5.18
C VAL A 161 8.06 0.57 3.68
N GLY A 162 9.34 0.53 3.34
CA GLY A 162 9.82 0.61 1.95
C GLY A 162 10.03 2.05 1.46
N GLY A 163 10.30 2.21 0.16
CA GLY A 163 10.65 3.51 -0.43
C GLY A 163 9.56 4.56 -0.26
N GLY A 164 8.29 4.18 -0.40
CA GLY A 164 7.15 5.09 -0.21
C GLY A 164 7.01 5.63 1.21
N ALA A 165 7.56 4.95 2.23
CA ALA A 165 7.54 5.41 3.62
C ALA A 165 8.37 6.69 3.86
N ARG A 166 9.25 7.05 2.92
CA ARG A 166 10.06 8.27 2.98
C ARG A 166 9.28 9.53 2.64
N SER A 167 8.07 9.41 2.11
CA SER A 167 7.20 10.53 1.76
C SER A 167 6.16 10.79 2.85
N PRO A 168 6.32 11.86 3.67
CA PRO A 168 5.28 12.38 4.56
C PRO A 168 3.91 12.51 3.90
N PHE A 169 3.90 13.02 2.68
CA PHE A 169 2.68 13.24 1.91
C PHE A 169 1.97 11.92 1.61
N TRP A 170 2.71 10.91 1.14
CA TRP A 170 2.11 9.62 0.80
C TRP A 170 1.61 8.87 2.03
N ALA A 171 2.34 8.97 3.15
CA ALA A 171 1.89 8.40 4.42
C ALA A 171 0.58 9.03 4.92
N GLN A 172 0.44 10.36 4.82
CA GLN A 172 -0.81 11.05 5.15
C GLN A 172 -1.94 10.67 4.19
N LEU A 173 -1.67 10.61 2.88
CA LEU A 173 -2.65 10.23 1.87
C LEU A 173 -3.19 8.81 2.09
N LEU A 174 -2.31 7.86 2.42
CA LEU A 174 -2.72 6.50 2.79
C LEU A 174 -3.60 6.50 4.05
N ALA A 175 -3.22 7.25 5.10
CA ALA A 175 -4.04 7.33 6.31
C ALA A 175 -5.44 7.90 6.02
N ASP A 176 -5.52 8.94 5.18
CA ASP A 176 -6.80 9.55 4.77
C ASP A 176 -7.65 8.62 3.90
N ILE A 177 -7.04 7.87 2.98
CA ILE A 177 -7.77 6.93 2.11
C ILE A 177 -8.26 5.71 2.90
N LEU A 178 -7.40 5.13 3.73
CA LEU A 178 -7.69 3.89 4.46
C LEU A 178 -8.57 4.11 5.71
N ALA A 179 -8.84 5.36 6.09
CA ALA A 179 -9.52 5.74 7.33
C ALA A 179 -8.92 5.08 8.58
N MET A 180 -7.60 4.90 8.58
CA MET A 180 -6.89 4.11 9.59
C MET A 180 -5.53 4.73 9.88
N PRO A 181 -5.04 4.70 11.14
CA PRO A 181 -3.69 5.13 11.48
C PRO A 181 -2.62 4.42 10.64
N VAL A 182 -1.76 5.22 10.02
CA VAL A 182 -0.55 4.75 9.35
C VAL A 182 0.66 5.18 10.18
N VAL A 183 1.55 4.25 10.52
CA VAL A 183 2.67 4.48 11.43
C VAL A 183 3.98 4.37 10.67
N THR A 184 4.82 5.39 10.70
CA THR A 184 6.19 5.31 10.20
C THR A 184 7.17 5.14 11.37
N HIS A 185 8.23 4.38 11.15
CA HIS A 185 9.23 4.05 12.17
C HIS A 185 10.62 4.58 11.80
N LYS A 186 11.46 4.87 12.79
CA LYS A 186 12.87 5.18 12.56
C LYS A 186 13.57 3.93 12.00
N GLY A 187 14.31 4.06 10.89
CA GLY A 187 15.03 2.94 10.27
C GLY A 187 14.15 1.91 9.55
N GLY A 188 12.91 2.28 9.18
CA GLY A 188 11.89 1.40 8.55
C GLY A 188 12.25 0.80 7.17
N GLU A 189 13.48 0.97 6.70
CA GLU A 189 14.01 0.35 5.48
C GLU A 189 14.61 -1.07 5.67
N THR A 190 14.74 -1.55 6.91
CA THR A 190 15.49 -2.78 7.25
C THR A 190 14.61 -3.97 7.65
N GLY A 191 13.75 -4.47 6.75
CA GLY A 191 12.82 -5.56 7.07
C GLY A 191 13.41 -6.99 6.99
N GLY A 192 13.90 -7.38 5.81
CA GLY A 192 14.19 -8.80 5.52
C GLY A 192 15.41 -9.37 6.25
N ALA A 193 16.56 -8.71 6.16
CA ALA A 193 17.81 -9.18 6.78
C ALA A 193 17.74 -9.19 8.31
N LEU A 194 17.15 -8.13 8.90
CA LEU A 194 16.89 -8.07 10.34
C LEU A 194 15.96 -9.19 10.79
N GLY A 195 14.91 -9.49 10.00
CA GLY A 195 14.02 -10.61 10.25
C GLY A 195 14.73 -11.96 10.28
N ALA A 196 15.67 -12.20 9.36
CA ALA A 196 16.47 -13.43 9.33
C ALA A 196 17.38 -13.55 10.57
N ALA A 197 18.04 -12.45 10.96
CA ALA A 197 18.87 -12.42 12.17
C ALA A 197 18.04 -12.67 13.45
N ARG A 198 16.84 -12.06 13.52
CA ARG A 198 15.88 -12.28 14.62
C ARG A 198 15.43 -13.74 14.68
N LEU A 199 15.11 -14.36 13.55
CA LEU A 199 14.77 -15.79 13.50
C LEU A 199 15.93 -16.68 13.99
N ALA A 200 17.18 -16.35 13.65
CA ALA A 200 18.33 -17.08 14.16
C ALA A 200 18.45 -16.96 15.69
N CYS A 201 18.24 -15.77 16.26
CA CYS A 201 18.19 -15.58 17.71
C CYS A 201 17.11 -16.42 18.39
N LEU A 202 15.90 -16.47 17.79
CA LEU A 202 14.81 -17.31 18.29
C LEU A 202 15.17 -18.79 18.27
N ALA A 203 15.76 -19.27 17.17
CA ALA A 203 16.24 -20.65 17.05
C ALA A 203 17.34 -20.99 18.07
N ALA A 204 18.14 -20.00 18.48
CA ALA A 204 19.13 -20.12 19.55
C ALA A 204 18.53 -20.02 20.98
N GLY A 205 17.20 -20.02 21.11
CA GLY A 205 16.50 -20.04 22.40
C GLY A 205 16.31 -18.66 23.05
N LYS A 206 16.55 -17.55 22.33
CA LYS A 206 16.25 -16.22 22.86
C LYS A 206 14.73 -15.99 22.93
N PRO A 207 14.20 -15.39 24.01
CA PRO A 207 12.77 -15.12 24.14
C PRO A 207 12.24 -14.18 23.05
N LEU A 208 11.03 -14.46 22.54
CA LEU A 208 10.38 -13.67 21.49
C LEU A 208 10.28 -12.17 21.81
N ALA A 209 9.87 -11.85 23.04
CA ALA A 209 9.74 -10.47 23.51
C ALA A 209 11.06 -9.68 23.45
N SER A 210 12.21 -10.36 23.60
CA SER A 210 13.54 -9.71 23.58
C SER A 210 14.13 -9.54 22.18
N VAL A 211 13.56 -10.22 21.18
CA VAL A 211 14.13 -10.29 19.82
C VAL A 211 13.25 -9.57 18.81
N CYS A 212 11.92 -9.68 18.95
CA CYS A 212 10.95 -9.21 17.97
C CYS A 212 10.27 -7.90 18.42
N GLU A 213 11.04 -6.97 18.96
CA GLU A 213 10.51 -5.65 19.34
C GLU A 213 10.09 -4.87 18.09
N LYS A 214 8.98 -4.14 18.22
CA LYS A 214 8.53 -3.18 17.21
C LYS A 214 9.52 -2.01 17.18
N PRO A 215 9.96 -1.56 15.99
CA PRO A 215 10.84 -0.41 15.88
C PRO A 215 10.25 0.86 16.50
N GLU A 216 11.11 1.79 16.94
CA GLU A 216 10.66 3.06 17.49
C GLU A 216 9.76 3.81 16.49
N VAL A 217 8.57 4.23 16.96
CA VAL A 217 7.64 5.02 16.17
C VAL A 217 8.25 6.40 15.90
N TYR A 218 8.33 6.78 14.63
CA TYR A 218 8.71 8.12 14.22
C TYR A 218 7.49 9.05 14.20
N LYS A 219 6.42 8.63 13.50
CA LYS A 219 5.18 9.42 13.41
C LYS A 219 3.97 8.53 13.16
N THR A 220 2.83 8.93 13.73
CA THR A 220 1.52 8.36 13.40
C THR A 220 0.73 9.37 12.57
N TRP A 221 0.35 8.96 11.37
CA TRP A 221 -0.49 9.71 10.43
C TRP A 221 -1.94 9.29 10.67
N ARG A 222 -2.81 10.25 10.93
CA ARG A 222 -4.23 9.99 11.22
C ARG A 222 -5.08 10.55 10.10
N SER A 223 -6.14 9.81 9.77
CA SER A 223 -7.14 10.23 8.80
C SER A 223 -7.82 11.53 9.25
N ASP A 224 -8.02 12.42 8.31
CA ASP A 224 -8.97 13.52 8.39
C ASP A 224 -10.32 13.08 7.79
N PRO A 225 -11.43 13.12 8.54
CA PRO A 225 -12.73 12.66 8.06
C PRO A 225 -13.26 13.42 6.83
N ALA A 226 -12.93 14.71 6.68
CA ALA A 226 -13.36 15.51 5.55
C ALA A 226 -12.58 15.12 4.28
N ARG A 227 -11.25 14.94 4.41
CA ARG A 227 -10.43 14.44 3.30
C ARG A 227 -10.81 13.01 2.91
N HIS A 228 -11.01 12.12 3.88
CA HIS A 228 -11.46 10.76 3.62
C HIS A 228 -12.75 10.73 2.79
N ARG A 229 -13.76 11.52 3.18
CA ARG A 229 -15.03 11.59 2.46
C ARG A 229 -14.85 12.04 1.00
N ALA A 230 -14.02 13.05 0.76
CA ALA A 230 -13.73 13.52 -0.59
C ALA A 230 -12.99 12.45 -1.43
N LEU A 231 -12.02 11.76 -0.83
CA LEU A 231 -11.25 10.70 -1.46
C LEU A 231 -12.10 9.47 -1.77
N MET A 232 -13.12 9.15 -0.96
CA MET A 232 -14.02 8.03 -1.23
C MET A 232 -14.91 8.25 -2.46
N THR A 233 -15.28 9.50 -2.76
CA THR A 233 -15.94 9.82 -4.04
C THR A 233 -15.03 9.52 -5.24
N ARG A 234 -13.74 9.85 -5.12
CA ARG A 234 -12.73 9.57 -6.16
C ARG A 234 -12.42 8.08 -6.26
N TYR A 235 -12.41 7.35 -5.14
CA TYR A 235 -12.26 5.90 -5.10
C TYR A 235 -13.41 5.17 -5.83
N GLN A 236 -14.64 5.67 -5.75
CA GLN A 236 -15.76 5.13 -6.55
C GLN A 236 -15.51 5.29 -8.05
N GLN A 237 -14.97 6.44 -8.48
CA GLN A 237 -14.58 6.67 -9.88
C GLN A 237 -13.44 5.74 -10.30
N PHE A 238 -12.44 5.53 -9.44
CA PHE A 238 -11.35 4.57 -9.66
C PHE A 238 -11.89 3.16 -9.94
N ASN A 239 -12.83 2.68 -9.13
CA ASN A 239 -13.46 1.38 -9.33
C ASN A 239 -14.26 1.30 -10.64
N ALA A 240 -15.03 2.35 -10.97
CA ALA A 240 -15.78 2.42 -12.22
C ALA A 240 -14.87 2.43 -13.46
N LEU A 241 -13.70 3.07 -13.37
CA LEU A 241 -12.71 3.09 -14.45
C LEU A 241 -12.15 1.70 -14.75
N TYR A 242 -11.95 0.86 -13.74
CA TYR A 242 -11.54 -0.54 -13.97
C TYR A 242 -12.66 -1.37 -14.63
N GLN A 243 -13.92 -1.20 -14.20
CA GLN A 243 -15.06 -1.88 -14.85
C GLN A 243 -15.20 -1.46 -16.31
N ASN A 244 -14.97 -0.19 -16.61
CA ASN A 244 -14.96 0.31 -17.97
C ASN A 244 -13.82 -0.30 -18.80
N ASP A 245 -12.59 -0.38 -18.27
CA ASP A 245 -11.47 -1.08 -18.92
C ASP A 245 -11.80 -2.55 -19.21
N LEU A 246 -12.42 -3.26 -18.25
CA LEU A 246 -12.88 -4.64 -18.45
C LEU A 246 -13.86 -4.78 -19.62
N ASN A 247 -14.85 -3.89 -19.71
CA ASN A 247 -15.84 -3.91 -20.79
C ASN A 247 -15.21 -3.67 -22.16
N TYR A 248 -14.19 -2.81 -22.26
CA TYR A 248 -13.49 -2.58 -23.53
C TYR A 248 -12.61 -3.76 -23.95
N ARG A 249 -12.06 -4.50 -22.99
CA ARG A 249 -11.23 -5.69 -23.26
C ARG A 249 -12.06 -6.95 -23.54
N ASN A 250 -13.28 -7.02 -23.03
CA ASN A 250 -14.21 -8.14 -23.19
C ASN A 250 -15.56 -7.65 -23.79
N PRO A 251 -15.58 -7.25 -25.07
CA PRO A 251 -16.76 -6.68 -25.72
C PRO A 251 -17.89 -7.69 -25.98
#